data_AF-A0A258CE35-F1
#
_entry.id   AF-A0A258CE35-F1
#
_cell.length_a   1.000
_cell.length_b   1.000
_cell.length_c   1.000
_cell.angle_alpha   90.00
_cell.angle_beta   90.00
_cell.angle_gamma   90.00
#
_symmetry.space_group_name_H-M   'P 1'
#
loop_
_entity.id
_entity.type
_entity.pdbx_description
1 polymer ?
#
loop_
_entity_poly.entity_id
_entity_poly.type
_entity_poly.pdbx_seq_one_letter_code
_entity_poly.pdbx_strand_id
1 'polypeptide(L)'
;AAEAAVPQAQELLLDAVKKMTVADAKGILAGGDDSATQYLNKTSRDQIRERFMPIIKQATDQVGVAQQYNAIAAKASGLGAVDSRYGSIEGYVAEQALDGLFAVIAEQEASIRQNPAQAATSMAKKVFGVLTGN
;
A
#
# COMPACT_ATOMS: atom_id res chain seq x y z
N ALA A 1 -1.11 16.89 -0.88
CA ALA A 1 -1.72 15.94 0.08
C ALA A 1 -1.17 14.53 -0.11
N ALA A 2 -1.34 13.90 -1.28
CA ALA A 2 -0.83 12.55 -1.55
C ALA A 2 0.71 12.41 -1.40
N GLU A 3 1.48 13.39 -1.86
CA GLU A 3 2.96 13.39 -1.75
C GLU A 3 3.46 13.31 -0.30
N ALA A 4 2.73 13.88 0.66
CA ALA A 4 3.12 13.86 2.07
C ALA A 4 2.97 12.47 2.72
N ALA A 5 2.16 11.59 2.12
CA ALA A 5 1.90 10.24 2.62
C ALA A 5 2.93 9.22 2.11
N VAL A 6 3.62 9.52 1.01
CA VAL A 6 4.57 8.60 0.34
C VAL A 6 5.71 8.15 1.26
N PRO A 7 6.41 9.04 1.99
CA PRO A 7 7.51 8.62 2.87
C PRO A 7 7.03 7.70 4.00
N GLN A 8 5.81 7.93 4.50
CA GLN A 8 5.23 7.13 5.59
C GLN A 8 4.85 5.73 5.13
N ALA A 9 4.27 5.61 3.92
CA ALA A 9 4.03 4.30 3.29
C ALA A 9 5.34 3.54 3.07
N GLN A 10 6.37 4.23 2.58
CA GLN A 10 7.69 3.63 2.35
C GLN A 10 8.29 3.08 3.65
N GLU A 11 8.23 3.84 4.74
CA GLU A 11 8.72 3.40 6.05
C GLU A 11 8.02 2.12 6.53
N LEU A 12 6.69 2.08 6.43
CA LEU A 12 5.89 0.92 6.84
C LEU A 12 6.16 -0.32 5.98
N LEU A 13 6.30 -0.14 4.66
CA LEU A 13 6.66 -1.23 3.75
C LEU A 13 8.07 -1.75 4.06
N LEU A 14 9.02 -0.86 4.33
CA LEU A 14 10.38 -1.24 4.71
C LEU A 14 10.38 -2.02 6.04
N ASP A 15 9.58 -1.60 7.00
CA ASP A 15 9.45 -2.30 8.28
C ASP A 15 8.80 -3.68 8.12
N ALA A 16 7.83 -3.84 7.21
CA ALA A 16 7.29 -5.15 6.85
C ALA A 16 8.36 -6.07 6.23
N VAL A 17 9.26 -5.52 5.41
CA VAL A 17 10.41 -6.27 4.87
C VAL A 17 11.40 -6.64 5.97
N LYS A 18 11.73 -5.73 6.89
CA LYS A 18 12.66 -6.03 8.01
C LYS A 18 12.14 -7.11 8.94
N LYS A 19 10.82 -7.21 9.10
CA LYS A 19 10.14 -8.22 9.94
C LYS A 19 9.91 -9.54 9.22
N MET A 20 10.22 -9.63 7.92
CA MET A 20 10.04 -10.83 7.12
C MET A 20 10.89 -11.97 7.66
N THR A 21 10.25 -13.11 7.93
CA THR A 21 10.97 -14.31 8.35
C THR A 21 11.56 -15.05 7.15
N VAL A 22 12.49 -15.97 7.42
CA VAL A 22 13.01 -16.88 6.38
C VAL A 22 11.90 -17.75 5.77
N ALA A 23 10.88 -18.10 6.57
CA ALA A 23 9.73 -18.86 6.08
C ALA A 23 8.89 -18.03 5.10
N ASP A 24 8.63 -16.76 5.41
CA ASP A 24 7.93 -15.83 4.51
C ASP A 24 8.70 -15.64 3.21
N ALA A 25 10.02 -15.42 3.29
CA ALA A 25 10.88 -15.28 2.12
C ALA A 25 10.85 -16.51 1.21
N LYS A 26 10.89 -17.72 1.79
CA LYS A 26 10.73 -18.98 1.04
C LYS A 26 9.34 -19.07 0.40
N GLY A 27 8.30 -18.69 1.13
CA GLY A 27 6.93 -18.65 0.62
C GLY A 27 6.79 -17.70 -0.57
N ILE A 28 7.41 -16.52 -0.51
CA ILE A 28 7.41 -15.54 -1.60
C ILE A 28 8.15 -16.07 -2.83
N LEU A 29 9.31 -16.71 -2.64
CA LEU A 29 10.11 -17.29 -3.72
C LEU A 29 9.41 -18.47 -4.41
N ALA A 30 8.70 -19.31 -3.64
CA ALA A 30 7.98 -20.46 -4.16
C ALA A 30 6.55 -20.13 -4.64
N GLY A 31 6.04 -18.94 -4.31
CA GLY A 31 4.68 -18.52 -4.60
C GLY A 31 4.51 -17.94 -6.02
N GLY A 32 3.26 -17.61 -6.35
CA GLY A 32 2.86 -17.02 -7.63
C GLY A 32 3.35 -15.58 -7.86
N ASP A 33 2.91 -15.01 -8.97
CA ASP A 33 3.47 -13.79 -9.57
C ASP A 33 3.41 -12.53 -8.69
N ASP A 34 2.55 -12.49 -7.68
CA ASP A 34 2.33 -11.35 -6.78
C ASP A 34 2.60 -11.68 -5.30
N SER A 35 3.31 -12.77 -5.01
CA SER A 35 3.43 -13.28 -3.62
C SER A 35 4.12 -12.30 -2.66
N ALA A 36 5.08 -11.51 -3.12
CA ALA A 36 5.70 -10.48 -2.30
C ALA A 36 4.71 -9.34 -2.02
N THR A 37 3.93 -8.97 -3.03
CA THR A 37 2.88 -7.95 -2.93
C THR A 37 1.81 -8.38 -1.94
N GLN A 38 1.34 -9.62 -2.00
CA GLN A 38 0.36 -10.14 -1.04
C GLN A 38 0.90 -10.16 0.39
N TYR A 39 2.17 -10.54 0.57
CA TYR A 39 2.82 -10.47 1.87
C TYR A 39 2.85 -9.02 2.40
N LEU A 40 3.29 -8.06 1.59
CA LEU A 40 3.35 -6.65 1.99
C LEU A 40 1.96 -6.10 2.28
N ASN A 41 0.97 -6.43 1.46
CA ASN A 41 -0.42 -6.02 1.65
C ASN A 41 -0.95 -6.53 3.00
N LYS A 42 -0.83 -7.84 3.25
CA LYS A 42 -1.25 -8.45 4.51
C LYS A 42 -0.55 -7.87 5.74
N THR A 43 0.71 -7.49 5.63
CA THR A 43 1.53 -7.12 6.80
C THR A 43 1.59 -5.61 7.06
N SER A 44 1.19 -4.78 6.09
CA SER A 44 1.33 -3.32 6.20
C SER A 44 0.06 -2.53 5.87
N ARG A 45 -0.94 -3.08 5.15
CA ARG A 45 -2.10 -2.33 4.67
C ARG A 45 -2.82 -1.57 5.77
N ASP A 46 -3.09 -2.21 6.90
CA ASP A 46 -3.81 -1.57 8.01
C ASP A 46 -3.02 -0.41 8.61
N GLN A 47 -1.71 -0.56 8.80
CA GLN A 47 -0.87 0.51 9.32
C GLN A 47 -0.77 1.67 8.34
N ILE A 48 -0.68 1.39 7.03
CA ILE A 48 -0.67 2.41 5.99
C ILE A 48 -2.01 3.16 5.98
N ARG A 49 -3.13 2.42 6.07
CA ARG A 49 -4.48 2.99 6.16
C ARG A 49 -4.62 3.96 7.32
N GLU A 50 -4.19 3.55 8.51
CA GLU A 50 -4.23 4.39 9.72
C GLU A 50 -3.39 5.66 9.56
N ARG A 51 -2.18 5.55 9.00
CA ARG A 51 -1.31 6.71 8.75
C ARG A 51 -1.87 7.66 7.69
N PHE A 52 -2.55 7.12 6.70
CA PHE A 52 -3.07 7.90 5.58
C PHE A 52 -4.40 8.58 5.92
N MET A 53 -5.15 8.03 6.87
CA MET A 53 -6.50 8.52 7.19
C MET A 53 -6.57 10.02 7.51
N PRO A 54 -5.66 10.64 8.30
CA PRO A 54 -5.68 12.08 8.52
C PRO A 54 -5.48 12.90 7.25
N ILE A 55 -4.60 12.44 6.35
CA ILE A 55 -4.29 13.10 5.07
C ILE A 55 -5.48 13.00 4.13
N ILE A 56 -6.11 11.82 4.07
CA ILE A 56 -7.31 11.57 3.28
C ILE A 56 -8.46 12.41 3.79
N LYS A 57 -8.69 12.42 5.10
CA LYS A 57 -9.72 13.24 5.73
C LYS A 57 -9.54 14.73 5.39
N GLN A 58 -8.33 15.26 5.50
CA GLN A 58 -8.05 16.64 5.12
C GLN A 58 -8.37 16.91 3.64
N ALA A 59 -8.07 15.96 2.75
CA ALA A 59 -8.35 16.10 1.32
C ALA A 59 -9.85 16.00 1.00
N THR A 60 -10.59 15.12 1.67
CA THR A 60 -12.03 14.92 1.43
C THR A 60 -12.89 15.96 2.11
N ASP A 61 -12.48 16.49 3.28
CA ASP A 61 -13.20 17.55 4.00
C ASP A 61 -13.27 18.85 3.18
N GLN A 62 -12.35 19.04 2.22
CA GLN A 62 -12.38 20.17 1.27
C GLN A 62 -13.43 20.02 0.17
N VAL A 63 -14.04 18.83 0.04
CA VAL A 63 -14.99 18.52 -1.02
C VAL A 63 -16.40 18.50 -0.42
N GLY A 64 -17.24 19.47 -0.77
CA GLY A 64 -18.57 19.66 -0.17
C GLY A 64 -19.53 18.46 -0.27
N VAL A 65 -19.27 17.50 -1.16
CA VAL A 65 -20.06 16.25 -1.28
C VAL A 65 -19.74 15.21 -0.19
N ALA A 66 -18.62 15.33 0.52
CA ALA A 66 -18.22 14.39 1.57
C ALA A 66 -19.26 14.27 2.69
N GLN A 67 -19.87 15.38 3.10
CA GLN A 67 -20.87 15.43 4.16
C GLN A 67 -22.14 14.66 3.80
N GLN A 68 -22.61 14.77 2.54
CA GLN A 68 -23.81 14.10 2.07
C GLN A 68 -23.59 12.59 1.94
N TYR A 69 -22.43 12.18 1.41
CA TYR A 69 -22.05 10.77 1.35
C TYR A 69 -22.00 10.15 2.75
N ASN A 70 -21.32 10.82 3.69
CA ASN A 70 -21.14 10.31 5.06
C ASN A 70 -22.48 10.15 5.80
N ALA A 71 -23.45 11.03 5.59
CA ALA A 71 -24.79 10.89 6.19
C ALA A 71 -25.52 9.62 5.71
N ILE A 72 -25.38 9.27 4.43
CA ILE A 72 -25.99 8.07 3.84
C ILE A 72 -25.23 6.81 4.27
N ALA A 73 -23.90 6.85 4.16
CA ALA A 73 -23.01 5.72 4.48
C ALA A 73 -23.06 5.34 5.97
N ALA A 74 -23.15 6.31 6.88
CA ALA A 74 -23.31 6.05 8.31
C ALA A 74 -24.64 5.35 8.64
N LYS A 75 -25.73 5.75 7.95
CA LYS A 75 -27.04 5.11 8.13
C LYS A 75 -27.06 3.67 7.62
N ALA A 76 -26.38 3.39 6.51
CA ALA A 76 -26.25 2.03 5.97
C ALA A 76 -25.37 1.13 6.85
N SER A 77 -24.27 1.67 7.38
CA SER A 77 -23.35 0.95 8.26
C SER A 77 -24.00 0.60 9.61
N GLY A 78 -24.80 1.50 10.18
CA GLY A 78 -25.54 1.26 11.43
C GLY A 78 -26.58 0.13 11.35
N LEU A 79 -26.95 -0.31 10.13
CA LEU A 79 -27.82 -1.45 9.89
C LEU A 79 -27.04 -2.77 9.68
N GLY A 80 -25.71 -2.74 9.77
CA GLY A 80 -24.85 -3.90 9.52
C GLY A 80 -24.78 -4.34 8.05
N ALA A 81 -25.31 -3.52 7.13
CA ALA A 81 -25.38 -3.85 5.71
C ALA A 81 -24.08 -3.57 4.94
N VAL A 82 -23.15 -2.81 5.56
CA VAL A 82 -21.89 -2.38 4.95
C VAL A 82 -20.76 -2.54 5.95
N ASP A 83 -19.61 -3.00 5.48
CA ASP A 83 -18.39 -3.04 6.31
C ASP A 83 -18.01 -1.61 6.73
N SER A 84 -17.70 -1.43 8.01
CA SER A 84 -17.27 -0.17 8.60
C SER A 84 -16.16 0.56 7.82
N ARG A 85 -15.28 -0.15 7.11
CA ARG A 85 -14.23 0.46 6.28
C ARG A 85 -14.77 1.25 5.08
N TYR A 86 -16.00 0.96 4.65
CA TYR A 86 -16.71 1.68 3.58
C TYR A 86 -17.83 2.58 4.13
N GLY A 87 -17.94 2.72 5.45
CA GLY A 87 -18.99 3.49 6.11
C GLY A 87 -18.82 5.01 6.04
N SER A 88 -17.75 5.47 5.39
CA SER A 88 -17.48 6.89 5.12
C SER A 88 -16.71 7.06 3.81
N ILE A 89 -16.73 8.26 3.24
CA ILE A 89 -16.02 8.58 2.00
C ILE A 89 -14.51 8.48 2.21
N GLU A 90 -14.03 8.83 3.39
CA GLU A 90 -12.62 8.72 3.78
C GLU A 90 -12.17 7.26 3.78
N GLY A 91 -12.97 6.38 4.40
CA GLY A 91 -12.70 4.94 4.41
C GLY A 91 -12.67 4.37 3.00
N TYR A 92 -13.67 4.69 2.18
CA TYR A 92 -13.71 4.27 0.79
C TYR A 92 -12.50 4.75 -0.02
N VAL A 93 -12.16 6.03 0.07
CA VAL A 93 -10.99 6.62 -0.63
C VAL A 93 -9.69 6.01 -0.13
N ALA A 94 -9.58 5.69 1.16
CA ALA A 94 -8.41 5.02 1.71
C ALA A 94 -8.22 3.62 1.12
N GLU A 95 -9.28 2.82 1.04
CA GLU A 95 -9.20 1.50 0.42
C GLU A 95 -8.83 1.59 -1.07
N GLN A 96 -9.41 2.54 -1.82
CA GLN A 96 -9.05 2.76 -3.22
C GLN A 96 -7.59 3.18 -3.41
N ALA A 97 -7.08 4.05 -2.54
CA ALA A 97 -5.68 4.47 -2.57
C ALA A 97 -4.73 3.30 -2.26
N LEU A 98 -5.09 2.45 -1.29
CA LEU A 98 -4.32 1.25 -0.95
C LEU A 98 -4.36 0.21 -2.07
N ASP A 99 -5.51 0.01 -2.71
CA ASP A 99 -5.65 -0.88 -3.86
C ASP A 99 -4.76 -0.41 -5.01
N GLY A 100 -4.77 0.89 -5.31
CA GLY A 100 -3.87 1.48 -6.30
C GLY A 100 -2.39 1.31 -5.93
N LEU A 101 -2.02 1.55 -4.68
CA LEU A 101 -0.64 1.37 -4.19
C LEU A 101 -0.17 -0.09 -4.40
N PHE A 102 -0.96 -1.07 -3.97
CA PHE A 102 -0.58 -2.47 -4.09
C PHE A 102 -0.66 -2.98 -5.54
N ALA A 103 -1.51 -2.40 -6.40
CA ALA A 103 -1.48 -2.69 -7.83
C ALA A 103 -0.15 -2.29 -8.49
N VAL A 104 0.38 -1.11 -8.16
CA VAL A 104 1.69 -0.64 -8.66
C VAL A 104 2.82 -1.53 -8.13
N ILE A 105 2.75 -1.96 -6.86
CA ILE A 105 3.73 -2.89 -6.30
C ILE A 105 3.67 -4.25 -7.03
N ALA A 106 2.47 -4.77 -7.31
CA ALA A 106 2.28 -6.01 -8.07
C ALA A 106 2.89 -5.93 -9.47
N GLU A 107 2.68 -4.81 -10.18
CA GLU A 107 3.27 -4.58 -11.50
C GLU A 107 4.80 -4.59 -11.44
N GLN A 108 5.37 -3.94 -10.42
CA GLN A 108 6.81 -3.93 -10.22
C GLN A 108 7.37 -5.31 -9.85
N GLU A 109 6.67 -6.08 -9.03
CA GLU A 109 7.02 -7.47 -8.72
C GLU A 109 6.99 -8.34 -9.98
N ALA A 110 5.93 -8.25 -10.78
CA ALA A 110 5.80 -8.99 -12.03
C ALA A 110 6.95 -8.67 -12.99
N SER A 111 7.33 -7.40 -13.12
CA SER A 111 8.49 -6.98 -13.92
C SER A 111 9.79 -7.61 -13.44
N ILE A 112 10.01 -7.68 -12.12
CA ILE A 112 11.19 -8.34 -11.52
C ILE A 112 11.18 -9.84 -11.80
N ARG A 113 10.02 -10.51 -11.67
CA ARG A 113 9.87 -11.95 -11.92
C ARG A 113 10.07 -12.32 -13.39
N GLN A 114 9.65 -11.46 -14.32
CA GLN A 114 9.88 -11.66 -15.75
C GLN A 114 11.36 -11.57 -16.12
N ASN A 115 12.14 -10.71 -15.45
CA ASN A 115 13.55 -10.47 -15.79
C ASN A 115 14.47 -10.43 -14.54
N PRO A 116 14.58 -11.52 -13.76
CA PRO A 116 15.24 -11.50 -12.46
C PRO A 116 16.74 -11.20 -12.53
N ALA A 117 17.43 -11.69 -13.58
CA ALA A 117 18.85 -11.42 -13.79
C ALA A 117 19.14 -9.93 -14.08
N GLN A 118 18.26 -9.30 -14.86
CA GLN A 118 18.36 -7.88 -15.16
C GLN A 118 18.05 -7.03 -13.92
N ALA A 119 17.01 -7.40 -13.16
CA ALA A 119 16.68 -6.75 -11.90
C ALA A 119 17.86 -6.81 -10.91
N ALA A 120 18.44 -8.00 -10.70
CA ALA A 120 19.59 -8.18 -9.81
C ALA A 120 20.80 -7.33 -10.25
N THR A 121 21.12 -7.32 -11.55
CA THR A 121 22.21 -6.51 -12.10
C THR A 121 21.96 -5.01 -11.91
N SER A 122 20.72 -4.56 -12.12
CA SER A 122 20.32 -3.16 -11.98
C SER A 122 20.38 -2.69 -10.52
N MET A 123 19.95 -3.54 -9.58
CA MET A 123 20.06 -3.29 -8.15
C MET A 123 21.52 -3.22 -7.70
N ALA A 124 22.36 -4.19 -8.12
CA ALA A 124 23.79 -4.17 -7.82
C ALA A 124 24.44 -2.87 -8.33
N LYS A 125 24.17 -2.47 -9.58
CA LYS A 125 24.67 -1.20 -10.14
C LYS A 125 24.24 0.02 -9.32
N LYS A 126 22.98 0.08 -8.88
CA LYS A 126 22.50 1.19 -8.03
C LYS A 126 23.21 1.25 -6.68
N VAL A 127 23.31 0.11 -5.98
CA VAL A 127 23.96 0.05 -4.66
C VAL A 127 25.44 0.41 -4.75
N PHE A 128 26.16 -0.18 -5.71
CA PHE A 128 27.59 0.09 -5.86
C PHE A 128 27.85 1.49 -6.42
N GLY A 129 26.99 2.02 -7.30
CA GLY A 129 27.09 3.39 -7.79
C GLY A 129 27.04 4.44 -6.68
N VAL A 130 26.08 4.30 -5.75
CA VAL A 130 25.95 5.16 -4.57
C VAL A 130 27.19 5.09 -3.66
N LEU A 131 27.81 3.91 -3.53
CA LEU A 131 29.03 3.74 -2.74
C LEU A 131 30.29 4.31 -3.42
N THR A 132 30.31 4.38 -4.76
CA THR A 132 31.47 4.86 -5.54
C THR A 132 31.42 6.35 -5.89
N GLY A 133 30.36 7.07 -5.51
CA GLY A 133 30.33 8.55 -5.56
C GLY A 133 30.14 9.17 -6.94
N ASN A 134 29.37 8.55 -7.84
CA ASN A 134 28.85 9.18 -9.07
C ASN A 134 27.37 9.51 -8.93
#